data_AF-A0A660PT54-F1
#
_entry.id   AF-A0A660PT54-F1
#
_cell.length_a   1.000
_cell.length_b   1.000
_cell.length_c   1.000
_cell.angle_alpha   90.00
_cell.angle_beta   90.00
_cell.angle_gamma   90.00
#
_symmetry.space_group_name_H-M   'P 1'
#
loop_
_entity.id
_entity.type
_entity.pdbx_description
1 polymer ?
#
loop_
_entity_poly.entity_id
_entity_poly.type
_entity_poly.pdbx_seq_one_letter_code
_entity_poly.pdbx_strand_id
1 'polypeptide(L)'
;MDIGIQYKPDDEFKSKARLFQSTYRTEVLEVEFQDYGNRLTDFDAEALLNYYDKLNSREVLRQRYPNYSRKRDADLLRSEHIP
;
A
#
# COMPACT_ATOMS: atom_id res chain seq x y z
N MET A 1 9.65 -10.71 6.17
CA MET A 1 9.96 -9.29 6.46
C MET A 1 9.35 -8.90 7.79
N ASP A 2 9.78 -7.79 8.38
CA ASP A 2 9.12 -7.19 9.55
C ASP A 2 7.77 -6.56 9.12
N ILE A 3 6.74 -6.63 9.96
CA ILE A 3 5.46 -5.95 9.74
C ILE A 3 5.61 -4.42 9.73
N GLY A 4 6.67 -3.90 10.36
CA GLY A 4 7.03 -2.50 10.36
C GLY A 4 6.25 -1.62 11.34
N ILE A 5 6.58 -0.33 11.34
CA ILE A 5 6.08 0.65 12.32
C ILE A 5 4.58 0.85 12.15
N GLN A 6 3.81 0.69 13.24
CA GLN A 6 2.37 0.92 13.26
C GLN A 6 2.05 2.37 13.69
N TYR A 7 1.04 2.98 13.08
CA TYR A 7 0.61 4.35 13.36
C TYR A 7 0.05 4.51 14.79
N LYS A 8 0.25 5.71 15.36
CA LYS A 8 -0.44 6.19 16.58
C LYS A 8 -0.88 7.65 16.36
N PRO A 9 -2.07 8.11 16.81
CA PRO A 9 -3.25 7.38 17.25
C PRO A 9 -4.23 7.11 16.10
N ASP A 10 -4.82 5.91 16.07
CA ASP A 10 -5.87 5.52 15.13
C ASP A 10 -7.14 5.11 15.88
N ASP A 11 -8.29 5.26 15.21
CA ASP A 11 -9.49 4.54 15.61
C ASP A 11 -9.30 3.02 15.41
N GLU A 12 -10.11 2.22 16.10
CA GLU A 12 -9.97 0.76 16.11
C GLU A 12 -10.04 0.16 14.70
N PHE A 13 -10.90 0.69 13.84
CA PHE A 13 -11.04 0.24 12.46
C PHE A 13 -9.76 0.49 11.66
N LYS A 14 -9.21 1.72 11.70
CA LYS A 14 -7.98 2.05 10.98
C LYS A 14 -6.79 1.25 11.47
N SER A 15 -6.69 1.03 12.78
CA SER A 15 -5.63 0.21 13.35
C SER A 15 -5.66 -1.22 12.78
N LYS A 16 -6.84 -1.85 12.75
CA LYS A 16 -7.04 -3.18 12.16
C LYS A 16 -6.74 -3.20 10.66
N ALA A 17 -7.22 -2.21 9.91
CA ALA A 17 -6.99 -2.11 8.47
C ALA A 17 -5.51 -1.96 8.12
N ARG A 18 -4.77 -1.11 8.85
CA ARG A 18 -3.33 -0.91 8.66
C ARG A 18 -2.50 -2.13 9.04
N LEU A 19 -2.90 -2.83 10.10
CA LEU A 19 -2.24 -4.09 10.47
C LEU A 19 -2.44 -5.16 9.39
N PHE A 20 -3.67 -5.30 8.87
CA PHE A 20 -3.96 -6.21 7.76
C PHE A 20 -3.09 -5.89 6.54
N GLN A 21 -2.96 -4.62 6.17
CA GLN A 21 -2.11 -4.21 5.05
C GLN A 21 -0.62 -4.45 5.29
N SER A 22 -0.15 -4.17 6.50
CA SER A 22 1.24 -4.46 6.89
C SER A 22 1.54 -5.95 6.75
N THR A 23 0.57 -6.78 7.14
CA THR A 23 0.62 -8.25 7.01
C THR A 23 0.59 -8.65 5.54
N TYR A 24 -0.35 -8.14 4.75
CA TYR A 24 -0.46 -8.41 3.31
C TYR A 24 0.83 -8.03 2.55
N ARG A 25 1.40 -6.86 2.82
CA ARG A 25 2.69 -6.46 2.24
C ARG A 25 3.78 -7.48 2.56
N THR A 26 3.82 -7.95 3.81
CA THR A 26 4.88 -8.83 4.29
C THR A 26 4.74 -10.26 3.77
N GLU A 27 3.51 -10.78 3.73
CA GLU A 27 3.22 -12.20 3.47
C GLU A 27 2.80 -12.48 2.03
N VAL A 28 2.28 -11.49 1.31
CA VAL A 28 1.79 -11.66 -0.07
C VAL A 28 2.63 -10.89 -1.07
N LEU A 29 2.90 -9.61 -0.81
CA LEU A 29 3.73 -8.81 -1.72
C LEU A 29 5.22 -9.10 -1.55
N GLU A 30 5.62 -9.54 -0.35
CA GLU A 30 7.00 -9.82 0.01
C GLU A 30 7.97 -8.66 -0.32
N VAL A 31 7.58 -7.43 0.03
CA VAL A 31 8.39 -6.21 -0.19
C VAL A 31 8.63 -5.44 1.09
N GLU A 32 9.69 -4.64 1.14
CA GLU A 32 10.04 -3.81 2.30
C GLU A 32 9.05 -2.65 2.51
N PHE A 33 9.15 -1.98 3.67
CA PHE A 33 8.32 -0.81 3.98
C PHE A 33 9.15 0.46 4.10
N GLN A 34 8.47 1.60 3.93
CA GLN A 34 9.04 2.92 4.22
C GLN A 34 8.12 3.71 5.16
N ASP A 35 8.70 4.32 6.19
CA ASP A 35 8.05 5.10 7.25
C ASP A 35 7.12 4.28 8.18
N TYR A 36 6.18 3.52 7.61
CA TYR A 36 5.17 2.73 8.31
C TYR A 36 4.95 1.38 7.64
N GLY A 37 4.56 0.37 8.42
CA GLY A 37 4.38 -1.00 7.97
C GLY A 37 3.40 -1.17 6.80
N ASN A 38 2.43 -0.26 6.69
CA ASN A 38 1.43 -0.25 5.63
C ASN A 38 1.82 0.65 4.44
N ARG A 39 3.10 0.99 4.28
CA ARG A 39 3.59 1.83 3.19
C ARG A 39 4.73 1.16 2.43
N LEU A 40 4.57 1.09 1.11
CA LEU A 40 5.62 0.63 0.20
C LEU A 40 6.82 1.58 0.18
N THR A 41 7.97 1.05 -0.21
CA THR A 41 9.09 1.88 -0.64
C THR A 41 8.70 2.68 -1.90
N ASP A 42 9.37 3.79 -2.17
CA ASP A 42 9.12 4.54 -3.42
C ASP A 42 9.28 3.67 -4.67
N PHE A 43 10.29 2.80 -4.67
CA PHE A 43 10.55 1.89 -5.79
C PHE A 43 9.36 0.94 -6.04
N ASP A 44 8.86 0.30 -4.99
CA ASP A 44 7.73 -0.63 -5.06
C ASP A 44 6.41 0.09 -5.37
N ALA A 45 6.25 1.31 -4.86
CA ALA A 45 5.07 2.15 -5.08
C ALA A 45 5.01 2.68 -6.53
N GLU A 46 6.14 3.07 -7.11
CA GLU A 46 6.23 3.48 -8.51
C GLU A 46 5.87 2.33 -9.46
N ALA A 47 6.25 1.11 -9.09
CA ALA A 47 5.88 -0.14 -9.75
C ALA A 47 4.41 -0.56 -9.56
N LEU A 48 3.64 0.16 -8.73
CA LEU A 48 2.21 -0.09 -8.50
C LEU A 48 1.91 -1.51 -7.98
N LEU A 49 2.78 -2.05 -7.12
CA LEU A 49 2.65 -3.40 -6.57
C LEU A 49 1.44 -3.57 -5.64
N ASN A 50 0.89 -2.46 -5.14
CA ASN A 50 -0.31 -2.42 -4.32
C ASN A 50 -1.62 -2.48 -5.14
N TYR A 51 -1.58 -2.46 -6.48
CA TYR A 51 -2.80 -2.51 -7.31
C TYR A 51 -3.15 -3.93 -7.74
N TYR A 52 -4.45 -4.25 -7.75
CA TYR A 52 -4.94 -5.56 -8.17
C TYR A 52 -4.97 -5.69 -9.70
N ASP A 53 -4.15 -6.61 -10.23
CA ASP A 53 -3.93 -6.81 -11.65
C ASP A 53 -5.22 -7.11 -12.43
N LYS A 54 -6.15 -7.86 -11.83
CA LYS A 54 -7.35 -8.34 -12.56
C LYS A 54 -8.36 -7.25 -12.92
N LEU A 55 -8.24 -6.06 -12.32
CA LEU A 55 -9.13 -4.93 -12.60
C LEU A 55 -8.52 -3.91 -13.57
N ASN A 56 -7.28 -4.12 -14.03
CA ASN A 56 -6.54 -3.17 -14.87
C ASN A 56 -6.50 -1.73 -14.30
N SER A 57 -6.61 -1.58 -12.98
CA SER A 57 -6.71 -0.27 -12.32
C SER A 57 -5.47 0.61 -12.52
N ARG A 58 -4.30 0.03 -12.85
CA ARG A 58 -3.04 0.76 -13.09
C ARG A 58 -3.12 1.73 -14.27
N GLU A 59 -3.77 1.32 -15.35
CA GLU A 59 -3.89 2.16 -16.54
C GLU A 59 -4.75 3.40 -16.25
N VAL A 60 -5.94 3.16 -15.68
CA VAL A 60 -6.87 4.22 -15.29
C VAL A 60 -6.24 5.16 -14.26
N LEU A 61 -5.48 4.62 -13.30
CA LEU A 61 -4.73 5.40 -12.34
C LEU A 61 -3.76 6.35 -13.04
N ARG A 62 -2.93 5.87 -13.97
CA ARG A 62 -1.91 6.71 -14.64
C ARG A 62 -2.52 7.70 -15.62
N GLN A 63 -3.65 7.40 -16.25
CA GLN A 63 -4.40 8.38 -17.02
C GLN A 63 -4.89 9.55 -16.15
N ARG A 64 -5.40 9.26 -14.94
CA ARG A 64 -5.89 10.29 -14.01
C ARG A 64 -4.77 11.00 -13.25
N TYR A 65 -3.71 10.26 -12.93
CA TYR A 65 -2.58 10.71 -12.13
C TYR A 65 -1.26 10.26 -12.79
N PRO A 66 -0.77 11.04 -13.76
CA PRO A 66 0.41 10.65 -14.56
C PRO A 66 1.69 10.52 -13.73
N ASN A 67 1.81 11.34 -12.68
CA ASN A 67 3.03 11.43 -11.88
C ASN A 67 2.88 10.65 -10.57
N TYR A 68 3.97 10.04 -10.13
CA TYR A 68 4.09 9.39 -8.83
C TYR A 68 3.74 10.34 -7.69
N SER A 69 3.07 9.82 -6.67
CA SER A 69 2.88 10.52 -5.41
C SER A 69 2.94 9.54 -4.26
N ARG A 70 3.97 9.63 -3.41
CA ARG A 70 4.12 8.78 -2.22
C ARG A 70 2.84 8.70 -1.38
N LYS A 71 2.16 9.83 -1.14
CA LYS A 71 0.94 9.86 -0.33
C LYS A 71 -0.22 9.05 -0.92
N ARG A 72 -0.22 8.82 -2.23
CA ARG A 72 -1.27 8.09 -2.96
C ARG A 72 -0.82 6.68 -3.27
N ASP A 73 0.35 6.55 -3.89
CA ASP A 73 0.81 5.32 -4.52
C ASP A 73 1.49 4.38 -3.53
N ALA A 74 2.12 4.91 -2.47
CA ALA A 74 2.80 4.07 -1.47
C ALA A 74 1.88 3.63 -0.32
N ASP A 75 0.73 4.28 -0.11
CA ASP A 75 -0.16 4.00 1.03
C ASP A 75 -1.12 2.84 0.71
N LEU A 76 -0.95 1.70 1.40
CA LEU A 76 -1.76 0.51 1.15
C LEU A 76 -3.26 0.71 1.50
N LEU A 77 -3.62 1.74 2.28
CA LEU A 77 -5.03 2.11 2.52
C LEU A 77 -5.73 2.66 1.28
N ARG A 78 -4.98 3.17 0.33
CA ARG A 78 -5.52 3.82 -0.87
C ARG A 78 -5.51 2.89 -2.08
N SER A 79 -4.84 1.76 -1.97
CA SER A 79 -4.89 0.70 -2.96
C SER A 79 -6.15 -0.14 -2.81
N GLU A 80 -6.65 -0.59 -3.94
CA GLU A 80 -7.73 -1.56 -4.03
C GLU A 80 -7.20 -2.95 -3.67
N HIS A 81 -7.06 -3.24 -2.39
CA HIS A 81 -6.85 -4.60 -1.91
C HIS A 81 -8.22 -5.24 -1.76
N ILE A 82 -8.74 -5.82 -2.85
CA ILE A 82 -9.93 -6.65 -2.77
C ILE A 82 -9.44 -8.09 -2.55
N PRO A 83 -9.76 -8.72 -1.40
CA PRO A 83 -9.42 -10.12 -1.15
C PRO A 83 -10.06 -11.06 -2.18
#